data_AF-A0A9P8FBV0-F1
#
_entry.id   AF-A0A9P8FBV0-F1
#
_cell.length_a   1.000
_cell.length_b   1.000
_cell.length_c   1.000
_cell.angle_alpha   90.00
_cell.angle_beta   90.00
_cell.angle_gamma   90.00
#
_symmetry.space_group_name_H-M   'P 1'
#
loop_
_entity.id
_entity.type
_entity.pdbx_description
1 polymer ?
#
loop_
_entity_poly.entity_id
_entity_poly.type
_entity_poly.pdbx_seq_one_letter_code
_entity_poly.pdbx_strand_id
1 'polypeptide(L)'
;MAESITFVERPKPQQNGQILNEEPAEKKRPRKLEMRLDTGNDVSFSAPFLDNTLQKMLALQNRMLKSTADLSKQEGVDEKIIRESAAQSAELSRIIALICAEKARQGA
;
A
#
# COMPACT_ATOMS: atom_id res chain seq x y z
N MET A 1 10.64 -14.43 -31.90
CA MET A 1 11.97 -14.59 -31.25
C MET A 1 11.72 -15.30 -29.94
N ALA A 2 12.12 -16.58 -29.83
CA ALA A 2 11.89 -17.41 -28.66
C ALA A 2 13.24 -17.60 -27.96
N GLU A 3 13.39 -17.02 -26.76
CA GLU A 3 14.59 -17.19 -25.96
C GLU A 3 14.39 -18.35 -24.98
N SER A 4 15.18 -19.40 -25.17
CA SER A 4 15.23 -20.61 -24.36
C SER A 4 15.99 -20.36 -23.07
N ILE A 5 15.30 -20.32 -21.93
CA ILE A 5 15.92 -20.28 -20.59
C ILE A 5 16.20 -21.72 -20.16
N THR A 6 17.48 -22.10 -20.16
CA THR A 6 17.98 -23.36 -19.60
C THR A 6 18.13 -23.23 -18.08
N PHE A 7 17.34 -23.99 -17.33
CA PHE A 7 17.49 -24.12 -15.88
C PHE A 7 18.66 -25.05 -15.58
N VAL A 8 19.70 -24.52 -14.92
CA VAL A 8 20.80 -25.31 -14.38
C VAL A 8 20.39 -25.85 -13.02
N GLU A 9 20.17 -27.16 -12.96
CA GLU A 9 19.86 -27.91 -11.74
C GLU A 9 21.09 -27.96 -10.81
N ARG A 10 20.94 -27.50 -9.56
CA ARG A 10 21.99 -27.55 -8.55
C ARG A 10 22.03 -28.95 -7.93
N PRO A 11 23.17 -29.68 -7.92
CA PRO A 11 23.25 -30.98 -7.27
C PRO A 11 23.14 -30.83 -5.73
N LYS A 12 22.25 -31.61 -5.12
CA LYS A 12 22.15 -31.76 -3.65
C LYS A 12 23.28 -32.66 -3.15
N PRO A 13 23.87 -32.37 -1.97
CA PRO A 13 24.81 -33.29 -1.34
C PRO A 13 24.10 -34.57 -0.91
N GLN A 14 24.68 -35.72 -1.26
CA GLN A 14 24.30 -37.04 -0.75
C GLN A 14 24.54 -37.10 0.76
N GLN A 15 23.51 -37.44 1.53
CA GLN A 15 23.68 -38.03 2.85
C GLN A 15 23.07 -39.44 2.83
N ASN A 16 23.95 -40.40 3.07
CA ASN A 16 23.67 -41.83 3.21
C ASN A 16 22.65 -42.11 4.32
N GLY A 17 21.73 -43.04 4.06
CA GLY A 17 20.87 -43.64 5.08
C GLY A 17 19.63 -44.33 4.50
N GLN A 18 19.83 -45.41 3.74
CA GLN A 18 18.77 -46.32 3.28
C GLN A 18 18.06 -46.99 4.45
N ILE A 19 16.72 -46.93 4.54
CA ILE A 19 15.82 -48.09 4.71
C ILE A 19 14.47 -47.77 4.01
N LEU A 20 13.99 -48.74 3.25
CA LEU A 20 12.92 -48.72 2.27
C LEU A 20 11.50 -48.48 2.84
N ASN A 21 10.75 -47.57 2.22
CA ASN A 21 9.41 -47.82 1.65
C ASN A 21 8.99 -46.60 0.80
N GLU A 22 9.35 -46.62 -0.49
CA GLU A 22 8.96 -45.60 -1.45
C GLU A 22 7.56 -45.90 -1.99
N GLU A 23 6.52 -45.34 -1.36
CA GLU A 23 5.31 -45.01 -2.12
C GLU A 23 5.57 -43.75 -2.95
N PRO A 24 5.13 -43.71 -4.22
CA PRO A 24 5.48 -42.64 -5.14
C PRO A 24 4.99 -41.29 -4.62
N ALA A 25 5.89 -40.31 -4.61
CA ALA A 25 5.65 -38.94 -4.19
C ALA A 25 4.39 -38.37 -4.86
N GLU A 26 3.27 -38.37 -4.13
CA GLU A 26 2.10 -37.61 -4.53
C GLU A 26 2.50 -36.14 -4.61
N LYS A 27 2.48 -35.59 -5.83
CA LYS A 27 2.62 -34.15 -6.07
C LYS A 27 1.75 -33.43 -5.06
N LYS A 28 2.37 -32.65 -4.16
CA LYS A 28 1.67 -31.76 -3.22
C LYS A 28 0.67 -30.95 -4.04
N ARG A 29 -0.61 -31.32 -3.94
CA ARG A 29 -1.66 -30.67 -4.70
C ARG A 29 -1.65 -29.20 -4.29
N PRO A 30 -1.72 -28.24 -5.24
CA PRO A 30 -1.76 -26.84 -4.91
C PRO A 30 -2.89 -26.64 -3.90
N ARG A 31 -2.55 -26.06 -2.73
CA ARG A 31 -3.52 -25.81 -1.66
C ARG A 31 -4.62 -24.95 -2.26
N LYS A 32 -5.88 -25.35 -2.05
CA LYS A 32 -7.01 -24.53 -2.45
C LYS A 32 -6.83 -23.15 -1.83
N LEU A 33 -6.91 -22.11 -2.66
CA LEU A 33 -6.91 -20.74 -2.20
C LEU A 33 -8.23 -20.55 -1.44
N GLU A 34 -8.18 -20.65 -0.12
CA GLU A 34 -9.29 -20.33 0.76
C GLU A 34 -9.60 -18.85 0.59
N MET A 35 -10.66 -18.52 -0.17
CA MET A 35 -11.17 -17.16 -0.24
C MET A 35 -11.87 -16.85 1.09
N ARG A 36 -11.22 -16.06 1.94
CA ARG A 36 -11.90 -15.46 3.09
C ARG A 36 -12.90 -14.43 2.56
N LEU A 37 -14.14 -14.86 2.38
CA LEU A 37 -15.27 -13.98 2.10
C LEU A 37 -15.72 -13.39 3.44
N ASP A 38 -15.21 -12.20 3.77
CA ASP A 38 -15.76 -11.41 4.86
C ASP A 38 -17.20 -11.02 4.51
N THR A 39 -18.14 -11.39 5.38
CA THR A 39 -19.59 -11.17 5.22
C THR A 39 -20.07 -9.85 5.82
N GLY A 40 -19.15 -8.98 6.22
CA GLY A 40 -19.45 -7.65 6.73
C GLY A 40 -19.61 -6.63 5.60
N ASN A 41 -20.61 -5.76 5.71
CA ASN A 41 -20.78 -4.59 4.84
C ASN A 41 -19.71 -3.49 5.08
N ASP A 42 -18.67 -3.80 5.86
CA ASP A 42 -17.60 -2.88 6.21
C ASP A 42 -16.54 -2.88 5.10
N VAL A 43 -16.55 -1.81 4.29
CA VAL A 43 -15.47 -1.52 3.35
C VAL A 43 -14.22 -1.17 4.16
N SER A 44 -13.28 -2.11 4.22
CA SER A 44 -11.96 -1.88 4.82
C SER A 44 -10.91 -1.64 3.74
N PHE A 45 -10.05 -0.65 3.96
CA PHE A 45 -8.90 -0.39 3.11
C PHE A 45 -7.70 -1.19 3.58
N SER A 46 -6.84 -1.64 2.67
CA SER A 46 -5.64 -2.36 3.08
C SER A 46 -4.63 -1.43 3.77
N ALA A 47 -3.92 -1.93 4.78
CA ALA A 47 -2.89 -1.15 5.47
C ALA A 47 -1.83 -0.54 4.52
N PRO A 48 -1.29 -1.27 3.51
CA PRO A 48 -0.37 -0.68 2.54
C PRO A 48 -0.98 0.45 1.71
N PHE A 49 -2.28 0.38 1.41
CA PHE A 49 -2.99 1.45 0.71
C PHE A 49 -3.11 2.71 1.59
N LEU A 50 -3.46 2.54 2.87
CA LEU A 50 -3.56 3.66 3.81
C LEU A 50 -2.22 4.34 4.01
N ASP A 51 -1.12 3.57 4.11
CA ASP A 51 0.23 4.11 4.24
C ASP A 51 0.65 4.93 3.02
N ASN A 52 0.43 4.37 1.83
CA ASN A 52 0.76 5.06 0.58
C ASN A 52 -0.09 6.34 0.41
N THR A 53 -1.38 6.24 0.73
CA THR A 53 -2.32 7.37 0.65
C THR A 53 -1.93 8.46 1.64
N LEU A 54 -1.65 8.10 2.90
CA LEU A 54 -1.23 9.03 3.93
C LEU A 54 0.04 9.79 3.52
N GLN A 55 1.05 9.07 3.02
CA GLN A 55 2.29 9.70 2.55
C GLN A 55 2.04 10.68 1.40
N LYS A 56 1.21 10.30 0.41
CA LYS A 56 0.86 11.18 -0.72
C LYS A 56 0.06 12.40 -0.28
N MET A 57 -0.90 12.24 0.62
CA MET A 57 -1.73 13.34 1.12
C MET A 57 -0.90 14.31 1.96
N LEU A 58 0.03 13.83 2.80
CA LEU A 58 0.97 14.67 3.53
C LEU A 58 1.89 15.46 2.59
N ALA A 59 2.40 14.82 1.54
CA ALA A 59 3.22 15.51 0.53
C ALA A 59 2.43 16.60 -0.21
N LEU A 60 1.17 16.31 -0.57
CA LEU A 60 0.26 17.27 -1.19
C LEU A 60 -0.04 18.46 -0.26
N GLN A 61 -0.38 18.20 1.00
CA GLN A 61 -0.67 19.23 2.00
C GLN A 61 0.50 20.21 2.16
N ASN A 62 1.72 19.70 2.27
CA ASN A 62 2.92 20.54 2.36
C ASN A 62 3.13 21.41 1.11
N ARG A 63 2.86 20.86 -0.08
CA ARG A 63 2.91 21.63 -1.33
C ARG A 63 1.83 22.71 -1.36
N MET A 64 0.60 22.39 -0.95
CA MET A 64 -0.50 23.36 -0.89
C MET A 64 -0.17 24.50 0.07
N LEU A 65 0.28 24.21 1.29
CA LEU A 65 0.69 25.23 2.27
C LEU A 65 1.78 26.14 1.73
N LYS A 66 2.77 25.58 1.03
CA LYS A 66 3.83 26.37 0.39
C LYS A 66 3.26 27.27 -0.71
N SER A 67 2.42 26.72 -1.60
CA SER A 67 1.77 27.50 -2.66
C SER A 67 0.85 28.59 -2.11
N THR A 68 0.11 28.34 -1.03
CA THR A 68 -0.71 29.36 -0.35
C THR A 68 0.16 30.46 0.25
N ALA A 69 1.28 30.11 0.87
CA ALA A 69 2.24 31.09 1.39
C ALA A 69 2.89 31.92 0.29
N ASP A 70 3.18 31.33 -0.87
CA ASP A 70 3.73 32.04 -2.02
C ASP A 70 2.67 32.96 -2.66
N LEU A 71 1.41 32.51 -2.76
CA LEU A 71 0.27 33.32 -3.21
C LEU A 71 0.05 34.55 -2.30
N SER A 72 0.20 34.40 -0.98
CA SER A 72 0.05 35.52 -0.04
C SER A 72 1.11 36.61 -0.17
N LYS A 73 2.23 36.33 -0.85
CA LYS A 73 3.32 37.27 -1.09
C LYS A 73 3.24 37.93 -2.48
N GLN A 74 2.40 37.42 -3.37
CA GLN A 74 2.23 37.98 -4.70
C GLN A 74 1.29 39.19 -4.66
N GLU A 75 1.76 40.31 -5.21
CA GLU A 75 0.92 41.48 -5.42
C GLU A 75 -0.11 41.21 -6.53
N GLY A 76 -1.34 41.70 -6.34
CA GLY A 76 -2.42 41.58 -7.32
C GLY A 76 -3.28 40.32 -7.22
N VAL A 77 -3.03 39.45 -6.23
CA VAL A 77 -3.91 38.30 -5.94
C VAL A 77 -5.01 38.73 -4.98
N ASP A 78 -6.26 38.36 -5.30
CA ASP A 78 -7.42 38.62 -4.43
C ASP A 78 -7.32 37.82 -3.12
N GLU A 79 -7.53 38.49 -1.99
CA GLU A 79 -7.54 37.92 -0.65
C GLU A 79 -8.56 36.76 -0.53
N LYS A 80 -9.67 36.84 -1.27
CA LYS A 80 -10.66 35.76 -1.34
C LYS A 80 -10.04 34.44 -1.81
N ILE A 81 -9.16 34.49 -2.82
CA ILE A 81 -8.50 33.30 -3.39
C ILE A 81 -7.52 32.70 -2.39
N ILE A 82 -6.76 33.55 -1.68
CA ILE A 82 -5.82 33.10 -0.64
C ILE A 82 -6.60 32.40 0.48
N ARG A 83 -7.72 32.97 0.90
CA ARG A 83 -8.59 32.41 1.94
C ARG A 83 -9.19 31.06 1.52
N GLU A 84 -9.64 30.93 0.28
CA GLU A 84 -10.15 29.67 -0.26
C GLU A 84 -9.05 28.60 -0.33
N SER A 85 -7.85 28.98 -0.79
CA SER A 85 -6.68 28.08 -0.82
C SER A 85 -6.30 27.58 0.59
N ALA A 86 -6.36 28.45 1.59
CA ALA A 86 -6.15 28.08 2.99
C ALA A 86 -7.26 27.15 3.51
N ALA A 87 -8.53 27.42 3.17
CA ALA A 87 -9.65 26.57 3.55
C ALA A 87 -9.56 25.16 2.96
N GLN A 88 -9.16 25.03 1.69
CA GLN A 88 -8.93 23.73 1.05
C GLN A 88 -7.80 22.95 1.73
N SER A 89 -6.72 23.64 2.12
CA SER A 89 -5.62 23.01 2.88
C SER A 89 -6.09 22.50 4.26
N ALA A 90 -7.03 23.22 4.90
CA ALA A 90 -7.63 22.80 6.15
C ALA A 90 -8.54 21.56 5.98
N GLU A 91 -9.34 21.49 4.92
CA GLU A 91 -10.14 20.30 4.60
C GLU A 91 -9.27 19.08 4.31
N LEU A 92 -8.16 19.25 3.58
CA LEU A 92 -7.20 18.16 3.37
C LEU A 92 -6.60 17.67 4.71
N SER A 93 -6.36 18.59 5.64
CA SER A 93 -5.89 18.25 6.99
C SER A 93 -6.91 17.38 7.74
N ARG A 94 -8.20 17.66 7.59
CA ARG A 94 -9.29 16.86 8.15
C ARG A 94 -9.32 15.44 7.57
N ILE A 95 -9.16 15.31 6.25
CA ILE A 95 -9.12 14.00 5.57
C ILE A 95 -7.92 13.17 6.06
N ILE A 96 -6.75 13.79 6.19
CA ILE A 96 -5.55 13.11 6.72
C ILE A 96 -5.78 12.59 8.13
N ALA A 97 -6.45 13.37 9.00
CA ALA A 97 -6.78 12.93 10.35
C ALA A 97 -7.70 11.70 10.35
N LEU A 98 -8.68 11.64 9.45
CA LEU A 98 -9.55 10.46 9.29
C LEU A 98 -8.75 9.23 8.83
N ILE A 99 -7.81 9.40 7.89
CA ILE A 99 -6.93 8.32 7.43
C ILE A 99 -6.04 7.83 8.59
N CYS A 100 -5.51 8.74 9.41
CA CYS A 100 -4.72 8.36 10.59
C CYS A 100 -5.55 7.60 11.62
N ALA A 101 -6.78 8.04 11.90
CA ALA A 101 -7.69 7.33 12.80
C ALA A 101 -8.02 5.92 12.28
N GLU A 102 -8.27 5.82 10.98
CA GLU A 102 -8.54 4.55 10.30
C GLU A 102 -7.32 3.61 10.33
N LYS A 103 -6.12 4.13 10.09
CA LYS A 103 -4.88 3.37 10.22
C LYS A 103 -4.66 2.90 11.66
N ALA A 104 -4.91 3.76 12.66
CA ALA A 104 -4.78 3.39 14.07
C ALA A 104 -5.74 2.27 14.47
N ARG A 105 -6.95 2.24 13.89
CA ARG A 105 -7.93 1.16 14.07
C ARG A 105 -7.44 -0.19 13.51
N GLN A 106 -6.63 -0.18 12.44
CA GLN A 106 -6.08 -1.40 11.83
C GLN A 106 -4.77 -1.89 12.47
N GLY A 107 -4.08 -1.01 13.20
CA GLY A 107 -2.80 -1.31 13.87
C GLY A 107 -2.92 -1.69 15.34
N ALA A 108 -4.14 -1.74 15.89
CA ALA A 108 -4.46 -2.32 17.19
C ALA A 108 -4.80 -3.82 17.06
#